data_AF-A0A496ZTP3-F1
#
_entry.id   AF-A0A496ZTP3-F1
#
_cell.length_a   1.000
_cell.length_b   1.000
_cell.length_c   1.000
_cell.angle_alpha   90.00
_cell.angle_beta   90.00
_cell.angle_gamma   90.00
#
_symmetry.space_group_name_H-M   'P 1'
#
loop_
_entity.id
_entity.type
_entity.pdbx_description
1 polymer ?
#
loop_
_entity_poly.entity_id
_entity_poly.type
_entity_poly.pdbx_seq_one_letter_code
_entity_poly.pdbx_strand_id
1 'polypeptide(L)'
;MNHYDMQGEGYEWSNIYALPPRGTPTGGGYFTVEDLLKFDHALRNHKLLTPNYTNFLLNRFEGSIEDQHISSKIKKSAGAAVGICAFIGMDFNTDYSVIVLSNYDLPSANPVSALKYE
;
A
#
# COMPACT_ATOMS: atom_id res chain seq x y z
N MET A 1 -22.57 0.34 -8.97
CA MET A 1 -23.17 -0.19 -10.20
C MET A 1 -22.12 -1.11 -10.78
N ASN A 2 -22.32 -2.42 -10.70
CA ASN A 2 -21.32 -3.39 -11.15
C ASN A 2 -21.43 -3.53 -12.66
N HIS A 3 -20.45 -3.01 -13.39
CA HIS A 3 -20.34 -3.20 -14.83
C HIS A 3 -19.52 -4.48 -15.06
N TYR A 4 -20.20 -5.63 -15.08
CA TYR A 4 -19.63 -6.89 -15.55
C TYR A 4 -19.99 -7.07 -17.03
N ASP A 5 -19.00 -7.32 -17.88
CA ASP A 5 -19.22 -7.97 -19.17
C ASP A 5 -19.24 -9.48 -18.95
N MET A 6 -20.26 -10.13 -19.51
CA MET A 6 -20.55 -11.57 -19.38
C MET A 6 -19.56 -12.47 -20.16
N GLN A 7 -18.47 -11.92 -20.70
CA GLN A 7 -17.64 -12.58 -21.72
C GLN A 7 -16.21 -12.95 -21.27
N GLY A 8 -15.76 -12.56 -20.07
CA GLY A 8 -14.53 -13.10 -19.48
C GLY A 8 -13.20 -12.68 -20.12
N GLU A 9 -13.22 -11.77 -21.09
CA GLU A 9 -12.05 -11.10 -21.66
C GLU A 9 -11.75 -9.87 -20.76
N GLY A 10 -10.65 -9.88 -20.01
CA GLY A 10 -10.34 -8.83 -19.03
C GLY A 10 -10.43 -7.42 -19.62
N TYR A 11 -11.04 -6.48 -18.89
CA TYR A 11 -11.25 -5.14 -19.43
C TYR A 11 -9.94 -4.35 -19.60
N GLU A 12 -9.54 -4.09 -20.84
CA GLU A 12 -8.74 -2.91 -21.19
C GLU A 12 -9.67 -1.68 -21.24
N TRP A 13 -10.07 -1.16 -20.08
CA TRP A 13 -10.87 0.06 -20.03
C TRP A 13 -10.13 1.20 -19.38
N SER A 14 -10.24 2.37 -20.01
CA SER A 14 -9.59 3.58 -19.54
C SER A 14 -10.35 4.16 -18.34
N ASN A 15 -9.65 4.37 -17.23
CA ASN A 15 -10.19 5.00 -16.03
C ASN A 15 -10.10 6.53 -16.02
N ILE A 16 -9.68 7.16 -17.12
CA ILE A 16 -9.42 8.62 -17.21
C ILE A 16 -10.65 9.50 -16.96
N TYR A 17 -11.86 8.97 -17.17
CA TYR A 17 -13.12 9.66 -16.88
C TYR A 17 -13.78 9.20 -15.58
N ALA A 18 -13.24 8.15 -14.95
CA ALA A 18 -13.77 7.57 -13.72
C ALA A 18 -13.09 8.12 -12.47
N LEU A 19 -11.85 8.62 -12.60
CA LEU A 19 -11.05 9.10 -11.48
C LEU A 19 -10.75 10.59 -11.58
N PRO A 20 -10.46 11.26 -10.45
CA PRO A 20 -9.94 12.61 -10.47
C PRO A 20 -8.68 12.71 -11.35
N PRO A 21 -8.47 13.83 -12.07
CA PRO A 21 -7.32 13.97 -12.98
C PRO A 21 -5.97 13.96 -12.27
N ARG A 22 -5.93 14.06 -10.93
CA ARG A 22 -4.74 14.02 -10.08
C ARG A 22 -5.07 13.38 -8.73
N GLY A 23 -4.05 12.77 -8.13
CA GLY A 23 -4.12 12.27 -6.76
C GLY A 23 -4.34 13.36 -5.73
N THR A 24 -4.86 12.96 -4.58
CA THR A 24 -5.08 13.77 -3.38
C THR A 24 -4.37 13.12 -2.19
N PRO A 25 -4.30 13.77 -1.02
CA PRO A 25 -3.78 13.13 0.20
C PRO A 25 -4.49 11.81 0.57
N THR A 26 -5.71 11.58 0.08
CA THR A 26 -6.49 10.36 0.32
C THR A 26 -6.10 9.22 -0.62
N GLY A 27 -5.51 9.49 -1.79
CA GLY A 27 -5.12 8.46 -2.75
C GLY A 27 -4.91 8.96 -4.19
N GLY A 28 -4.53 8.05 -5.10
CA GLY A 28 -4.28 8.36 -6.52
C GLY A 28 -2.87 8.87 -6.82
N GLY A 29 -1.92 8.68 -5.89
CA GLY A 29 -0.49 8.86 -6.16
C GLY A 29 0.05 7.75 -7.06
N TYR A 30 1.06 8.09 -7.86
CA TYR A 30 1.73 7.17 -8.77
C TYR A 30 3.13 6.87 -8.24
N PHE A 31 3.50 5.60 -8.23
CA PHE A 31 4.79 5.12 -7.75
C PHE A 31 5.22 3.94 -8.62
N THR A 32 6.53 3.76 -8.77
CA THR A 32 7.09 2.47 -9.19
C THR A 32 7.20 1.52 -7.99
N VAL A 33 7.42 0.23 -8.24
CA VAL A 33 7.73 -0.73 -7.16
C VAL A 33 9.03 -0.32 -6.45
N GLU A 34 10.01 0.16 -7.20
CA GLU A 34 11.30 0.62 -6.70
C GLU A 34 11.18 1.89 -5.83
N ASP A 35 10.27 2.80 -6.16
CA ASP A 35 10.01 3.98 -5.31
C ASP A 35 9.42 3.57 -3.96
N LEU A 36 8.49 2.61 -3.96
CA LEU A 36 7.90 2.09 -2.73
C LEU A 36 8.91 1.29 -1.90
N LEU A 37 9.83 0.56 -2.54
CA LEU A 37 10.92 -0.12 -1.84
C LEU A 37 11.92 0.88 -1.23
N LYS A 38 12.25 1.96 -1.94
CA LYS A 38 13.08 3.05 -1.39
C LYS A 38 12.37 3.75 -0.22
N PHE A 39 11.06 3.94 -0.30
CA PHE A 39 10.26 4.49 0.79
C PHE A 39 10.33 3.60 2.04
N ASP A 40 10.12 2.29 1.88
CA ASP A 40 10.26 1.32 2.97
C ASP A 40 11.66 1.37 3.61
N HIS A 41 12.72 1.30 2.79
CA HIS A 41 14.09 1.41 3.28
C HIS A 41 14.34 2.75 4.00
N ALA A 42 13.83 3.86 3.48
CA ALA A 42 13.99 5.18 4.11
C ALA A 42 13.24 5.28 5.45
N LEU A 43 12.08 4.65 5.55
CA LEU A 43 11.27 4.60 6.77
C LEU A 43 11.96 3.76 7.86
N ARG A 44 12.43 2.56 7.51
CA ARG A 44 13.16 1.66 8.43
C ARG A 44 14.45 2.27 8.96
N ASN A 45 15.17 2.99 8.11
CA ASN A 45 16.46 3.60 8.46
C ASN A 45 16.32 5.02 9.04
N HIS A 46 15.11 5.43 9.46
CA HIS A 46 14.86 6.72 10.09
C HIS A 46 15.36 7.93 9.27
N LYS A 47 15.33 7.81 7.92
CA LYS A 47 15.74 8.89 7.01
C LYS A 47 14.65 9.93 6.82
N LEU A 48 13.39 9.51 6.98
CA LEU A 48 12.22 10.38 6.80
C LEU A 48 11.79 11.04 8.12
N LEU A 49 11.99 10.36 9.25
CA LEU A 49 11.53 10.75 10.58
C LEU A 49 12.55 10.25 11.62
N THR A 50 12.61 10.90 12.79
CA THR A 50 13.40 10.38 13.92
C THR A 50 12.78 9.07 14.44
N PRO A 51 13.54 8.24 15.19
CA PRO A 51 13.01 6.96 15.70
C PRO A 51 11.67 7.07 16.44
N ASN A 52 11.51 8.09 17.29
CA ASN A 52 10.29 8.35 18.04
C ASN A 52 9.09 8.62 17.12
N TYR A 53 9.25 9.49 16.11
CA TYR A 53 8.18 9.77 15.15
C TYR A 53 7.93 8.61 14.19
N THR A 54 8.95 7.83 13.84
CA THR A 54 8.77 6.59 13.07
C THR A 54 7.91 5.61 13.85
N ASN A 55 8.19 5.37 15.13
CA ASN A 55 7.39 4.47 15.97
C ASN A 55 5.95 4.97 16.11
N PHE A 56 5.76 6.26 16.35
CA PHE A 56 4.44 6.87 16.44
C PHE A 56 3.62 6.70 15.14
N LEU A 57 4.24 6.95 13.98
CA LEU A 57 3.63 6.69 12.66
C LEU A 57 3.29 5.21 12.48
N LEU A 58 4.23 4.31 12.81
CA LEU A 58 4.03 2.87 12.67
C LEU A 58 2.92 2.38 13.61
N ASN A 59 2.73 3.01 14.76
CA ASN A 59 1.60 2.80 15.67
C ASN A 59 0.33 3.53 15.23
N ARG A 60 0.26 4.03 13.99
CA ARG A 60 -0.90 4.74 13.42
C ARG A 60 -1.32 5.97 14.22
N PHE A 61 -0.35 6.65 14.82
CA PHE A 61 -0.56 7.80 15.70
C PHE A 61 -1.36 7.46 16.98
N GLU A 62 -1.42 6.19 17.35
CA GLU A 62 -1.92 5.75 18.66
C GLU A 62 -0.77 5.71 19.68
N GLY A 63 -1.05 6.08 20.93
CA GLY A 63 -0.04 6.19 21.99
C GLY A 63 0.61 7.58 22.04
N SER A 64 1.88 7.63 22.47
CA SER A 64 2.68 8.86 22.52
C SER A 64 3.96 8.77 21.69
N ILE A 65 4.61 9.92 21.47
CA ILE A 65 5.86 10.00 20.71
C ILE A 65 7.02 9.34 21.48
N GLU A 66 6.89 9.25 22.80
CA GLU A 66 7.88 8.63 23.68
C GLU A 66 7.82 7.09 23.64
N ASP A 67 6.79 6.50 23.03
CA ASP A 67 6.66 5.05 22.90
C ASP A 67 7.75 4.47 22.00
N GLN A 68 8.63 3.66 22.60
CA GLN A 68 9.77 3.08 21.91
C GLN A 68 9.44 1.76 21.18
N HIS A 69 8.24 1.20 21.39
CA HIS A 69 7.84 -0.06 20.77
C HIS A 69 6.94 0.17 19.54
N ILE A 70 6.99 -0.77 18.60
CA ILE A 70 6.02 -0.84 17.50
C ILE A 70 5.02 -1.96 17.83
N SER A 71 3.72 -1.63 17.87
CA SER A 71 2.65 -2.55 18.30
C SER A 71 2.48 -3.77 17.41
N SER A 72 2.68 -3.61 16.10
CA SER A 72 2.70 -4.70 15.11
C SER A 72 3.93 -4.56 14.22
N LYS A 73 4.74 -5.60 14.11
CA LYS A 73 5.90 -5.63 13.23
C LYS A 73 5.53 -5.83 11.76
N ILE A 74 4.29 -6.24 11.46
CA ILE A 74 3.77 -6.31 10.10
C ILE A 74 2.91 -5.07 9.84
N LYS A 75 3.29 -4.28 8.82
CA LYS A 75 2.54 -3.10 8.37
C LYS A 75 2.02 -3.34 6.96
N LYS A 76 0.76 -2.99 6.73
CA LYS A 76 0.09 -3.16 5.44
C LYS A 76 -0.62 -1.87 5.06
N SER A 77 -0.52 -1.50 3.79
CA SER A 77 -1.36 -0.46 3.17
C SER A 77 -1.86 -0.96 1.83
N ALA A 78 -3.10 -0.63 1.50
CA ALA A 78 -3.76 -1.05 0.27
C ALA A 78 -4.43 0.15 -0.39
N GLY A 79 -4.43 0.18 -1.71
CA GLY A 79 -5.13 1.16 -2.53
C GLY A 79 -5.99 0.44 -3.56
N ALA A 80 -7.21 0.92 -3.75
CA ALA A 80 -8.12 0.36 -4.74
C ALA A 80 -8.98 1.46 -5.35
N ALA A 81 -9.13 1.41 -6.66
CA ALA A 81 -10.08 2.21 -7.41
C ALA A 81 -10.39 1.48 -8.73
N VAL A 82 -11.24 2.07 -9.54
CA VAL A 82 -11.53 1.60 -10.89
C VAL A 82 -10.24 1.48 -11.72
N GLY A 83 -9.92 0.28 -12.20
CA GLY A 83 -8.71 -0.05 -12.95
C GLY A 83 -7.41 0.08 -12.13
N ILE A 84 -7.50 0.11 -10.79
CA ILE A 84 -6.34 0.29 -9.90
C ILE A 84 -6.44 -0.66 -8.71
N CYS A 85 -5.39 -1.45 -8.49
CA CYS A 85 -5.25 -2.26 -7.29
C CYS A 85 -3.78 -2.29 -6.84
N ALA A 86 -3.53 -1.86 -5.61
CA ALA A 86 -2.18 -1.73 -5.06
C ALA A 86 -2.10 -2.26 -3.62
N PHE A 87 -0.96 -2.85 -3.27
CA PHE A 87 -0.66 -3.34 -1.94
C PHE A 87 0.82 -3.12 -1.60
N ILE A 88 1.10 -2.72 -0.37
CA ILE A 88 2.43 -2.78 0.24
C ILE A 88 2.31 -3.43 1.62
N GLY A 89 3.10 -4.48 1.82
CA GLY A 89 3.30 -5.14 3.11
C GLY A 89 4.77 -5.05 3.49
N MET A 90 5.05 -4.64 4.73
CA MET A 90 6.39 -4.52 5.30
C MET A 90 6.46 -5.37 6.56
N ASP A 91 7.38 -6.33 6.61
CA ASP A 91 7.68 -7.10 7.81
C ASP A 91 8.97 -6.57 8.46
N PHE A 92 8.84 -6.02 9.67
CA PHE A 92 9.94 -5.47 10.47
C PHE A 92 10.66 -6.54 11.31
N ASN A 93 10.24 -7.81 11.24
CA ASN A 93 10.99 -8.92 11.84
C ASN A 93 11.99 -9.54 10.87
N THR A 94 11.61 -9.67 9.61
CA THR A 94 12.39 -10.40 8.58
C THR A 94 13.02 -9.49 7.53
N ASP A 95 12.73 -8.19 7.58
CA ASP A 95 13.09 -7.20 6.55
C ASP A 95 12.54 -7.48 5.14
N TYR A 96 11.58 -8.39 5.01
CA TYR A 96 10.86 -8.58 3.75
C TYR A 96 9.83 -7.48 3.52
N SER A 97 9.75 -7.08 2.24
CA SER A 97 8.72 -6.18 1.74
C SER A 97 8.07 -6.77 0.50
N VAL A 98 6.74 -6.72 0.46
CA VAL A 98 5.91 -7.26 -0.61
C VAL A 98 5.11 -6.11 -1.20
N ILE A 99 5.36 -5.80 -2.47
CA ILE A 99 4.74 -4.69 -3.17
C ILE A 99 4.07 -5.24 -4.42
N VAL A 100 2.79 -4.93 -4.61
CA VAL A 100 2.01 -5.33 -5.78
C VAL A 100 1.30 -4.11 -6.33
N LEU A 101 1.52 -3.81 -7.61
CA LEU A 101 0.85 -2.76 -8.35
C LEU A 101 0.15 -3.38 -9.57
N SER A 102 -1.12 -3.08 -9.76
CA SER A 102 -1.93 -3.62 -10.84
C SER A 102 -2.82 -2.55 -11.44
N ASN A 103 -2.91 -2.55 -12.77
CA ASN A 103 -3.81 -1.76 -13.58
C ASN A 103 -5.16 -2.46 -13.83
N TYR A 104 -5.50 -3.46 -13.01
CA TYR A 104 -6.78 -4.14 -13.00
C TYR A 104 -7.54 -3.84 -11.71
N ASP A 105 -8.85 -4.04 -11.74
CA ASP A 105 -9.72 -3.92 -10.58
C ASP A 105 -9.35 -4.93 -9.47
N LEU A 106 -9.89 -4.70 -8.27
CA LEU A 106 -9.90 -5.72 -7.22
C LEU A 106 -10.46 -7.05 -7.78
N PRO A 107 -9.89 -8.21 -7.42
CA PRO A 107 -8.92 -8.43 -6.35
C PRO A 107 -7.47 -8.59 -6.85
N SER A 108 -7.03 -7.97 -7.95
CA SER A 108 -5.78 -8.34 -8.61
C SER A 108 -4.50 -8.25 -7.74
N ALA A 109 -4.48 -7.39 -6.70
CA ALA A 109 -3.38 -7.33 -5.73
C ALA A 109 -3.66 -8.08 -4.40
N ASN A 110 -4.88 -8.61 -4.22
CA ASN A 110 -5.33 -9.27 -3.00
C ASN A 110 -4.84 -10.72 -2.76
N PRO A 111 -4.56 -11.59 -3.76
CA PRO A 111 -4.12 -12.96 -3.45
C PRO A 111 -2.78 -13.00 -2.71
N VAL A 112 -1.98 -11.92 -2.77
CA VAL A 112 -0.71 -11.80 -2.03
C VAL A 112 -0.91 -11.21 -0.62
N SER A 113 -1.89 -10.33 -0.41
CA SER A 113 -2.14 -9.69 0.90
C SER A 113 -2.67 -10.66 1.96
N ALA A 114 -3.29 -11.75 1.51
CA ALA A 114 -3.89 -12.83 2.30
C ALA A 114 -2.88 -13.91 2.76
N LEU A 115 -1.61 -13.86 2.32
CA LEU A 115 -0.57 -14.75 2.85
C LEU A 115 -0.39 -14.44 4.34
N LYS A 116 -0.91 -15.35 5.17
CA LYS A 116 -0.60 -15.43 6.59
C LYS A 116 0.76 -16.09 6.68
N TYR A 117 1.76 -15.39 7.21
CA TYR A 117 2.96 -16.05 7.68
C TYR A 117 2.54 -16.83 8.95
N GLU A 118 2.71 -18.16 8.92
CA GLU A 118 2.49 -19.05 10.07
C GLU A 118 3.45 -18.74 11.22
#